data_AF-A0A603A170-F1
#
_entry.id   AF-A0A603A170-F1
#
_cell.length_a   1.000
_cell.length_b   1.000
_cell.length_c   1.000
_cell.angle_alpha   90.00
_cell.angle_beta   90.00
_cell.angle_gamma   90.00
#
_symmetry.space_group_name_H-M   'P 1'
#
loop_
_entity.id
_entity.type
_entity.pdbx_description
1 polymer ?
#
loop_
_entity_poly.entity_id
_entity_poly.type
_entity_poly.pdbx_seq_one_letter_code
_entity_poly.pdbx_strand_id
1 'polypeptide(L)'
;MVNERRDYLFDHAVFSAALARVDPDPSVMGWLAQARTLACWCELLGMDPLETCVEWSARGVNAGKGDRAMLVSALRDLDELDRLAAAGAFLRSSGVAADVAAGRIAVREPSGDELAARQAHLVALRERAAAAAEKLTEARIKATGRARMLLHRATKPGSAALYWQAKERAACLPLPCPDDVKCSDWRTFLPVIGQVYWNSSLLVPLYGVNESLRLEQMSVEVICGRANPEAAGSLGEKRGLKNAPREGLFYPFDLSSVRPGAPVVVCEGFMSGLALSLLIGGKLPVVCAMSVGNFAATAQTLGKFRQDSPLFLVPDIGGLDLAVDQAIPNARVIDLSAVPGAEDMDGYDPFDLLARHGTAMGRKYLRGLFREARDASL
;
A
#
# COMPACT_ATOMS: atom_id res chain seq x y z
N MET A 1 -35.06 3.57 -4.26
CA MET A 1 -35.14 4.79 -3.43
C MET A 1 -34.40 4.51 -2.14
N VAL A 2 -33.16 4.98 -2.01
CA VAL A 2 -32.43 4.99 -0.72
C VAL A 2 -31.88 6.40 -0.60
N ASN A 3 -32.71 7.32 -0.10
CA ASN A 3 -32.36 8.73 0.05
C ASN A 3 -32.83 9.19 1.44
N GLU A 4 -32.36 8.50 2.48
CA GLU A 4 -32.64 8.87 3.86
C GLU A 4 -31.40 9.58 4.45
N ARG A 5 -31.48 10.91 4.45
CA ARG A 5 -30.86 11.87 5.39
C ARG A 5 -29.33 11.92 5.44
N ARG A 6 -28.72 12.48 4.39
CA ARG A 6 -27.41 13.16 4.46
C ARG A 6 -27.53 14.71 4.50
N ASP A 7 -28.74 15.25 4.58
CA ASP A 7 -29.00 16.70 4.47
C ASP A 7 -28.32 17.54 5.55
N TYR A 8 -28.10 16.94 6.73
CA TYR A 8 -27.46 17.61 7.84
C TYR A 8 -25.93 17.66 7.75
N LEU A 9 -25.30 17.02 6.75
CA LEU A 9 -23.89 17.28 6.43
C LEU A 9 -23.68 18.70 5.89
N PHE A 10 -24.75 19.39 5.47
CA PHE A 10 -24.70 20.80 5.05
C PHE A 10 -25.11 21.76 6.17
N ASP A 11 -25.23 21.27 7.42
CA ASP A 11 -25.61 22.06 8.57
C ASP A 11 -24.39 22.37 9.45
N HIS A 12 -24.08 23.65 9.62
CA HIS A 12 -22.94 24.10 10.43
C HIS A 12 -23.09 23.77 11.93
N ALA A 13 -24.32 23.71 12.47
CA ALA A 13 -24.51 23.36 13.88
C ALA A 13 -24.18 21.89 14.12
N VAL A 14 -24.56 21.02 13.19
CA VAL A 14 -24.21 19.60 13.24
C VAL A 14 -22.71 19.38 13.07
N PHE A 15 -22.08 20.11 12.15
CA PHE A 15 -20.62 20.10 12.00
C PHE A 15 -19.90 20.53 13.28
N SER A 16 -20.27 21.67 13.85
CA SER A 16 -19.66 22.19 15.08
C SER A 16 -19.83 21.23 16.27
N ALA A 17 -21.01 20.62 16.41
CA ALA A 17 -21.26 19.61 17.44
C ALA A 17 -20.39 18.36 17.24
N ALA A 18 -20.18 17.92 16.00
CA ALA A 18 -19.34 16.78 15.69
C ALA A 18 -17.86 17.09 15.98
N LEU A 19 -17.40 18.25 15.54
CA LEU A 19 -16.03 18.73 15.75
C LEU A 19 -15.68 18.87 17.23
N ALA A 20 -16.64 19.21 18.09
CA ALA A 20 -16.44 19.34 19.53
C ALA A 20 -16.32 18.00 20.27
N ARG A 21 -16.68 16.87 19.66
CA ARG A 21 -16.72 15.55 20.31
C ARG A 21 -15.63 14.59 19.88
N VAL A 22 -15.06 14.82 18.70
CA VAL A 22 -14.00 13.97 18.18
C VAL A 22 -12.68 14.63 18.56
N ASP A 23 -11.98 14.04 19.51
CA ASP A 23 -10.59 14.42 19.78
C ASP A 23 -9.67 13.85 18.69
N PRO A 24 -8.55 14.54 18.36
CA PRO A 24 -7.55 14.00 17.46
C PRO A 24 -7.02 12.65 17.92
N ASP A 25 -7.00 11.67 17.01
CA ASP A 25 -6.41 10.36 17.29
C ASP A 25 -4.95 10.50 17.76
N PRO A 26 -4.53 9.73 18.79
CA PRO A 26 -3.16 9.82 19.30
C PRO A 26 -2.12 9.29 18.30
N SER A 27 -2.50 8.42 17.37
CA SER A 27 -1.62 7.92 16.32
C SER A 27 -1.55 8.89 15.14
N VAL A 28 -0.35 9.06 14.56
CA VAL A 28 -0.15 9.93 13.38
C VAL A 28 -1.03 9.49 12.21
N MET A 29 -1.16 8.19 11.96
CA MET A 29 -1.94 7.66 10.85
C MET A 29 -3.44 7.84 11.07
N GLY A 30 -3.94 7.56 12.28
CA GLY A 30 -5.34 7.81 12.64
C GLY A 30 -5.70 9.29 12.58
N TRP A 31 -4.80 10.16 13.05
CA TRP A 31 -4.99 11.60 13.05
C TRP A 31 -5.08 12.15 11.63
N LEU A 32 -4.15 11.77 10.75
CA LEU A 32 -4.18 12.20 9.35
C LEU A 32 -5.42 11.65 8.62
N ALA A 33 -5.86 10.43 8.93
CA ALA A 33 -7.09 9.87 8.36
C ALA A 33 -8.33 10.66 8.81
N GLN A 34 -8.44 10.99 10.10
CA GLN A 34 -9.51 11.85 10.63
C GLN A 34 -9.48 13.23 9.99
N ALA A 35 -8.31 13.86 9.88
CA ALA A 35 -8.14 15.18 9.25
C ALA A 35 -8.63 15.18 7.79
N ARG A 36 -8.36 14.12 7.02
CA ARG A 36 -8.88 13.99 5.64
C ARG A 36 -10.41 13.93 5.61
N THR A 37 -11.03 13.16 6.52
CA THR A 37 -12.50 13.10 6.61
C THR A 37 -13.14 14.41 7.06
N LEU A 38 -12.50 15.12 7.99
CA LEU A 38 -12.90 16.45 8.44
C LEU A 38 -12.81 17.47 7.31
N ALA A 39 -11.69 17.48 6.58
CA ALA A 39 -11.46 18.38 5.45
C ALA A 39 -12.50 18.20 4.33
N CYS A 40 -12.90 16.94 4.04
CA CYS A 40 -14.01 16.66 3.14
C CYS A 40 -15.32 17.31 3.59
N TRP A 41 -15.61 17.33 4.90
CA TRP A 41 -16.80 17.98 5.43
C TRP A 41 -16.68 19.51 5.35
N CYS A 42 -15.51 20.08 5.64
CA CYS A 42 -15.26 21.52 5.46
C CYS A 42 -15.55 21.98 4.02
N GLU A 43 -15.10 21.22 3.02
CA GLU A 43 -15.38 21.55 1.61
C GLU A 43 -16.87 21.51 1.25
N LEU A 44 -17.65 20.59 1.84
CA LEU A 44 -19.12 20.56 1.64
C LEU A 44 -19.79 21.83 2.20
N LEU A 45 -19.23 22.40 3.26
CA LEU A 45 -19.70 23.61 3.92
C LEU A 45 -19.07 24.90 3.37
N GLY A 46 -18.15 24.81 2.40
CA GLY A 46 -17.42 25.96 1.88
C GLY A 46 -16.46 26.62 2.88
N MET A 47 -16.00 25.86 3.89
CA MET A 47 -15.04 26.30 4.91
C MET A 47 -13.60 26.01 4.48
N ASP A 48 -12.63 26.70 5.07
CA ASP A 48 -11.20 26.38 4.87
C ASP A 48 -10.84 25.05 5.56
N PRO A 49 -10.52 24.00 4.80
CA PRO A 49 -10.24 22.68 5.38
C PRO A 49 -8.94 22.66 6.18
N LEU A 50 -7.92 23.40 5.76
CA LEU A 50 -6.61 23.37 6.39
C LEU A 50 -6.65 24.07 7.74
N GLU A 51 -7.18 25.29 7.80
CA GLU A 51 -7.28 26.03 9.06
C GLU A 51 -8.15 25.28 10.06
N THR A 52 -9.29 24.73 9.62
CA THR A 52 -10.15 23.93 10.49
C THR A 52 -9.43 22.70 11.06
N CYS A 53 -8.67 21.98 10.22
CA CYS A 53 -7.90 20.83 10.68
C CYS A 53 -6.78 21.24 11.65
N VAL A 54 -6.11 22.37 11.43
CA VAL A 54 -5.06 22.88 12.33
C VAL A 54 -5.64 23.23 13.69
N GLU A 55 -6.74 23.99 13.73
CA GLU A 55 -7.42 24.37 14.99
C GLU A 55 -7.94 23.15 15.75
N TRP A 56 -8.53 22.18 15.04
CA TRP A 56 -8.99 20.93 15.64
C TRP A 56 -7.82 20.09 16.19
N SER A 57 -6.73 19.98 15.44
CA SER A 57 -5.54 19.21 15.84
C SER A 57 -4.89 19.79 17.10
N ALA A 58 -4.97 21.10 17.30
CA ALA A 58 -4.44 21.78 18.50
C ALA A 58 -5.10 21.36 19.83
N ARG A 59 -6.24 20.65 19.77
CA ARG A 59 -6.92 20.10 20.97
C ARG A 59 -6.28 18.81 21.49
N GLY A 60 -5.50 18.12 20.66
CA GLY A 60 -4.83 16.86 20.99
C GLY A 60 -3.35 17.03 21.36
N VAL A 61 -2.67 15.89 21.57
CA VAL A 61 -1.28 15.85 22.08
C VAL A 61 -0.23 16.30 21.03
N ASN A 62 -0.61 16.45 19.76
CA ASN A 62 0.30 16.71 18.63
C ASN A 62 0.06 18.10 18.02
N ALA A 63 0.51 19.17 18.69
CA ALA A 63 0.36 20.57 18.23
C ALA A 63 1.71 21.30 18.04
N GLY A 64 2.69 20.64 17.42
CA GLY A 64 3.96 21.20 16.99
C GLY A 64 3.95 21.81 15.58
N LYS A 65 5.02 22.55 15.24
CA LYS A 65 5.19 23.17 13.90
C LYS A 65 5.27 22.17 12.74
N GLY A 66 5.53 20.88 13.01
CA GLY A 66 5.53 19.81 12.00
C GLY A 66 4.13 19.45 11.49
N ASP A 67 3.09 19.71 12.28
CA ASP A 67 1.75 19.17 12.04
C ASP A 67 1.05 19.87 10.87
N ARG A 68 1.25 21.19 10.72
CA ARG A 68 0.67 21.93 9.60
C ARG A 68 1.23 21.47 8.25
N ALA A 69 2.52 21.17 8.16
CA ALA A 69 3.11 20.68 6.91
C ALA A 69 2.61 19.28 6.56
N MET A 70 2.43 18.41 7.57
CA MET A 70 1.84 17.08 7.39
C MET A 70 0.37 17.16 6.96
N LEU A 71 -0.42 18.06 7.56
CA LEU A 71 -1.79 18.34 7.13
C LEU A 71 -1.83 18.87 5.69
N VAL A 72 -1.01 19.86 5.32
CA VAL A 72 -0.91 20.35 3.93
C VAL A 72 -0.64 19.20 2.95
N SER A 73 0.22 18.26 3.33
CA SER A 73 0.51 17.10 2.50
C SER A 73 -0.67 16.13 2.43
N ALA A 74 -1.31 15.83 3.56
CA ALA A 74 -2.39 14.86 3.64
C ALA A 74 -3.70 15.33 2.98
N LEU A 75 -3.92 16.65 2.94
CA LEU A 75 -5.12 17.26 2.35
C LEU A 75 -4.98 17.57 0.85
N ARG A 76 -3.82 17.29 0.23
CA ARG A 76 -3.56 17.63 -1.18
C ARG A 76 -4.43 16.83 -2.16
N ASP A 77 -4.66 15.55 -1.86
CA ASP A 77 -5.29 14.59 -2.78
C ASP A 77 -6.68 14.17 -2.27
N LEU A 78 -7.45 15.13 -1.76
CA LEU A 78 -8.79 14.81 -1.26
C LEU A 78 -9.80 14.48 -2.37
N ASP A 79 -9.54 14.91 -3.61
CA ASP A 79 -10.39 14.61 -4.77
C ASP A 79 -10.46 13.12 -5.13
N GLU A 80 -9.56 12.31 -4.57
CA GLU A 80 -9.60 10.85 -4.65
C GLU A 80 -10.65 10.22 -3.72
N LEU A 81 -11.24 10.99 -2.79
CA LEU A 81 -12.22 10.50 -1.82
C LEU A 81 -13.66 10.86 -2.24
N ASP A 82 -14.61 9.95 -1.97
CA ASP A 82 -16.03 10.32 -1.92
C ASP A 82 -16.26 11.26 -0.72
N ARG A 83 -16.41 12.55 -1.00
CA ARG A 83 -16.54 13.61 0.01
C ARG A 83 -17.70 13.39 0.95
N LEU A 84 -18.85 12.92 0.45
CA LEU A 84 -20.03 12.67 1.28
C LEU A 84 -19.83 11.44 2.17
N ALA A 85 -19.21 10.39 1.63
CA ALA A 85 -18.91 9.19 2.42
C ALA A 85 -17.86 9.49 3.52
N ALA A 86 -16.82 10.26 3.18
CA ALA A 86 -15.77 10.67 4.09
C ALA A 86 -16.28 11.61 5.19
N ALA A 87 -17.02 12.67 4.84
CA ALA A 87 -17.68 13.54 5.82
C ALA A 87 -18.63 12.75 6.73
N GLY A 88 -19.39 11.82 6.13
CA GLY A 88 -20.25 10.90 6.88
C GLY A 88 -19.47 9.99 7.84
N ALA A 89 -18.22 9.64 7.55
CA ALA A 89 -17.38 8.87 8.46
C ALA A 89 -17.01 9.67 9.71
N PHE A 90 -16.58 10.92 9.54
CA PHE A 90 -16.29 11.82 10.67
C PHE A 90 -17.52 12.03 11.56
N LEU A 91 -18.68 12.29 10.93
CA LEU A 91 -19.97 12.36 11.62
C LEU A 91 -20.28 11.09 12.42
N ARG A 92 -20.08 9.90 11.85
CA ARG A 92 -20.33 8.64 12.56
C ARG A 92 -19.44 8.52 13.80
N SER A 93 -18.15 8.84 13.66
CA SER A 93 -17.20 8.83 14.78
C SER A 93 -17.59 9.79 15.91
N SER A 94 -18.29 10.88 15.61
CA SER A 94 -18.74 11.86 16.61
C SER A 94 -19.98 11.43 17.42
N GLY A 95 -20.74 10.44 16.95
CA GLY A 95 -22.04 10.05 17.52
C GLY A 95 -23.17 11.07 17.38
N VAL A 96 -22.93 12.23 16.75
CA VAL A 96 -23.88 13.35 16.66
C VAL A 96 -25.16 13.02 15.86
N ALA A 97 -25.09 12.05 14.94
CA ALA A 97 -26.26 11.62 14.18
C ALA A 97 -27.44 11.18 15.09
N ALA A 98 -27.14 10.59 16.26
CA ALA A 98 -28.16 10.20 17.23
C ALA A 98 -28.86 11.40 17.89
N ASP A 99 -28.16 12.51 18.07
CA ASP A 99 -28.72 13.73 18.67
C ASP A 99 -29.60 14.50 17.68
N VAL A 100 -29.22 14.49 16.41
CA VAL A 100 -30.06 15.00 15.32
C VAL A 100 -31.34 14.17 15.23
N ALA A 101 -31.22 12.83 15.25
CA ALA A 101 -32.38 11.93 15.23
C ALA A 101 -33.31 12.11 16.44
N ALA A 102 -32.72 12.39 17.61
CA ALA A 102 -33.47 12.68 18.83
C ALA A 102 -33.98 14.14 18.94
N GLY A 103 -33.75 14.98 17.93
CA GLY A 103 -34.16 16.39 17.92
C GLY A 103 -33.42 17.28 18.90
N ARG A 104 -32.32 16.81 19.51
CA ARG A 104 -31.47 17.60 20.42
C ARG A 104 -30.64 18.65 19.69
N ILE A 105 -30.34 18.41 18.42
CA ILE A 105 -29.73 19.38 17.52
C ILE A 105 -30.75 19.67 16.42
N ALA A 106 -31.23 20.91 16.39
CA ALA A 106 -32.16 21.35 15.36
C ALA A 106 -31.41 21.47 14.03
N VAL A 107 -31.94 20.82 13.00
CA VAL A 107 -31.49 20.99 11.61
C VAL A 107 -32.57 21.80 10.90
N ARG A 108 -32.18 22.94 10.35
CA ARG A 108 -33.10 23.80 9.62
C ARG A 108 -33.40 23.20 8.25
N GLU A 109 -34.66 23.25 7.83
CA GLU A 109 -35.02 22.94 6.45
C GLU A 109 -34.40 23.98 5.48
N PRO A 110 -33.68 23.53 4.45
CA PRO A 110 -33.11 24.43 3.46
C PRO A 110 -34.19 25.06 2.58
N SER A 111 -33.97 26.29 2.13
CA SER A 111 -34.80 26.91 1.11
C SER A 111 -34.60 26.24 -0.26
N GLY A 112 -35.51 26.49 -1.20
CA GLY A 112 -35.38 25.99 -2.58
C GLY A 112 -34.06 26.45 -3.25
N ASP A 113 -33.65 27.70 -3.04
CA ASP A 113 -32.40 28.24 -3.56
C ASP A 113 -31.18 27.58 -2.92
N GLU A 114 -31.23 27.29 -1.62
CA GLU A 114 -30.16 26.57 -0.91
C GLU A 114 -30.02 25.13 -1.39
N LEU A 115 -31.13 24.44 -1.65
CA LEU A 115 -31.12 23.11 -2.27
C LEU A 115 -30.51 23.15 -3.66
N ALA A 116 -30.87 24.14 -4.48
CA ALA A 116 -30.30 24.31 -5.81
C ALA A 116 -28.78 24.58 -5.75
N ALA A 117 -28.34 25.45 -4.84
CA ALA A 117 -26.92 25.75 -4.62
C ALA A 117 -26.14 24.51 -4.13
N ARG A 118 -26.69 23.74 -3.19
CA ARG A 118 -26.09 22.47 -2.72
C ARG A 118 -25.94 21.46 -3.85
N GLN A 119 -26.97 21.31 -4.68
CA GLN A 119 -26.92 20.40 -5.83
C GLN A 119 -25.87 20.85 -6.85
N ALA A 120 -25.79 22.14 -7.16
CA ALA A 120 -24.76 22.69 -8.05
C ALA A 120 -23.35 22.46 -7.51
N HIS A 121 -23.14 22.65 -6.20
CA HIS A 121 -21.86 22.39 -5.54
C HIS A 121 -21.46 20.91 -5.61
N LEU A 122 -22.40 19.99 -5.35
CA LEU A 122 -22.17 18.55 -5.46
C LEU A 122 -21.84 18.12 -6.91
N VAL A 123 -22.47 18.73 -7.90
CA VAL A 123 -22.14 18.50 -9.32
C VAL A 123 -20.70 18.98 -9.60
N ALA A 124 -20.35 20.20 -9.18
CA ALA A 124 -18.99 20.73 -9.36
C ALA A 124 -17.92 19.87 -8.67
N LEU A 125 -18.18 19.33 -7.47
CA LEU A 125 -17.28 18.41 -6.79
C LEU A 125 -17.11 17.09 -7.56
N ARG A 126 -18.20 16.53 -8.11
CA ARG A 126 -18.14 15.31 -8.93
C ARG A 126 -17.36 15.53 -10.23
N GLU A 127 -17.55 16.67 -10.88
CA GLU A 127 -16.80 17.04 -12.09
C GLU A 127 -15.30 17.20 -11.81
N ARG A 128 -14.93 17.83 -10.68
CA ARG A 128 -13.54 17.93 -10.23
C ARG A 128 -12.93 16.56 -9.95
N ALA A 129 -13.65 15.69 -9.24
CA ALA A 129 -13.21 14.32 -8.95
C ALA A 129 -13.01 13.51 -10.24
N ALA A 130 -13.93 13.62 -11.21
CA ALA A 130 -13.81 12.97 -12.51
C ALA A 130 -12.58 13.48 -13.29
N ALA A 131 -12.36 14.80 -13.34
CA ALA A 131 -11.19 15.39 -13.99
C ALA A 131 -9.87 15.00 -13.30
N ALA A 132 -9.86 14.88 -11.97
CA ALA A 132 -8.71 14.40 -11.22
C ALA A 132 -8.42 12.92 -11.52
N ALA A 133 -9.45 12.08 -11.58
CA ALA A 133 -9.34 10.66 -11.94
C ALA A 133 -8.81 10.45 -13.37
N GLU A 134 -9.26 11.27 -14.32
CA GLU A 134 -8.76 11.26 -15.70
C GLU A 134 -7.26 11.62 -15.75
N LYS A 135 -6.88 12.72 -15.10
CA LYS A 135 -5.46 13.14 -14.99
C LYS A 135 -4.58 12.07 -14.35
N LEU A 136 -5.08 11.42 -13.29
CA LEU A 136 -4.36 10.34 -12.61
C LEU A 136 -4.21 9.12 -13.54
N THR A 137 -5.25 8.79 -14.30
CA THR A 137 -5.23 7.69 -15.28
C THR A 137 -4.18 7.95 -16.36
N GLU A 138 -4.15 9.14 -16.94
CA GLU A 138 -3.09 9.52 -17.88
C GLU A 138 -1.70 9.45 -17.27
N ALA A 139 -1.55 9.94 -16.03
CA ALA A 139 -0.28 9.89 -15.32
C ALA A 139 0.19 8.46 -15.08
N ARG A 140 -0.72 7.54 -14.74
CA ARG A 140 -0.46 6.10 -14.57
C ARG A 140 -0.04 5.44 -15.88
N ILE A 141 -0.69 5.76 -17.00
CA ILE A 141 -0.29 5.27 -18.32
C ILE A 141 1.14 5.72 -18.66
N LYS A 142 1.43 7.02 -18.47
CA LYS A 142 2.78 7.57 -18.69
C LYS A 142 3.81 6.91 -17.78
N ALA A 143 3.48 6.69 -16.51
CA ALA A 143 4.38 6.05 -15.55
C ALA A 143 4.64 4.57 -15.88
N THR A 144 3.62 3.85 -16.36
CA THR A 144 3.75 2.47 -16.86
C THR A 144 4.70 2.41 -18.06
N GLY A 145 4.54 3.33 -19.02
CA GLY A 145 5.47 3.47 -20.16
C GLY A 145 6.91 3.77 -19.72
N ARG A 146 7.09 4.60 -18.69
CA ARG A 146 8.41 4.88 -18.08
C ARG A 146 9.02 3.64 -17.42
N ALA A 147 8.23 2.84 -16.71
CA ALA A 147 8.70 1.58 -16.12
C ALA A 147 9.23 0.61 -17.19
N ARG A 148 8.48 0.43 -18.28
CA ARG A 148 8.90 -0.37 -19.45
C ARG A 148 10.21 0.14 -20.03
N MET A 149 10.32 1.46 -20.21
CA MET A 149 11.53 2.08 -20.74
C MET A 149 12.75 1.87 -19.84
N LEU A 150 12.61 1.93 -18.52
CA LEU A 150 13.71 1.64 -17.59
C LEU A 150 14.21 0.20 -17.73
N LEU A 151 13.29 -0.75 -17.70
CA LEU A 151 13.61 -2.17 -17.81
C LEU A 151 14.26 -2.49 -19.17
N HIS A 152 13.76 -1.90 -20.26
CA HIS A 152 14.32 -2.09 -21.59
C HIS A 152 15.72 -1.49 -21.74
N ARG A 153 15.98 -0.32 -21.15
CA ARG A 153 17.29 0.35 -21.22
C ARG A 153 18.33 -0.26 -20.28
N ALA A 154 17.90 -0.99 -19.25
CA ALA A 154 18.80 -1.66 -18.31
C ALA A 154 19.39 -2.94 -18.93
N THR A 155 20.65 -2.86 -19.35
CA THR A 155 21.33 -3.96 -20.06
C THR A 155 22.12 -4.89 -19.16
N LYS A 156 22.42 -4.47 -17.91
CA LYS A 156 23.19 -5.29 -16.98
C LYS A 156 22.30 -6.34 -16.30
N PRO A 157 22.80 -7.56 -16.05
CA PRO A 157 22.06 -8.56 -15.28
C PRO A 157 21.81 -8.06 -13.86
N GLY A 158 20.68 -8.44 -13.25
CA GLY A 158 20.33 -8.05 -11.88
C GLY A 158 21.41 -8.43 -10.84
N SER A 159 22.12 -9.54 -11.06
CA SER A 159 23.23 -9.98 -10.21
C SER A 159 24.41 -9.00 -10.13
N ALA A 160 24.51 -8.04 -11.06
CA ALA A 160 25.50 -6.97 -10.99
C ALA A 160 25.13 -5.84 -10.00
N ALA A 161 23.90 -5.83 -9.47
CA ALA A 161 23.47 -4.81 -8.50
C ALA A 161 24.18 -5.01 -7.15
N LEU A 162 24.53 -3.89 -6.48
CA LEU A 162 25.22 -3.95 -5.18
C LEU A 162 24.37 -4.63 -4.10
N TYR A 163 23.06 -4.40 -4.15
CA TYR A 163 22.11 -5.03 -3.23
C TYR A 163 22.09 -6.55 -3.39
N TRP A 164 22.09 -7.04 -4.64
CA TRP A 164 22.14 -8.48 -4.92
C TRP A 164 23.43 -9.11 -4.40
N GLN A 165 24.58 -8.50 -4.71
CA GLN A 165 25.89 -8.97 -4.23
C GLN A 165 26.00 -8.96 -2.70
N ALA A 166 25.38 -7.98 -2.02
CA ALA A 166 25.31 -7.98 -0.56
C ALA A 166 24.50 -9.16 -0.04
N LYS A 167 23.38 -9.50 -0.69
CA LYS A 167 22.55 -10.65 -0.34
C LYS A 167 23.28 -11.98 -0.62
N GLU A 168 23.95 -12.16 -1.75
CA GLU A 168 24.76 -13.37 -2.01
C GLU A 168 25.86 -13.57 -0.96
N ARG A 169 26.53 -12.49 -0.54
CA ARG A 169 27.52 -12.54 0.55
C ARG A 169 26.89 -12.94 1.89
N ALA A 170 25.72 -12.39 2.21
CA ALA A 170 25.01 -12.72 3.45
C ALA A 170 24.54 -14.18 3.46
N ALA A 171 24.10 -14.71 2.33
CA ALA A 171 23.70 -16.11 2.19
C ALA A 171 24.88 -17.09 2.01
N CYS A 172 26.11 -16.58 1.84
CA CYS A 172 27.31 -17.35 1.54
C CYS A 172 27.14 -18.30 0.33
N LEU A 173 26.30 -17.94 -0.65
CA LEU A 173 26.04 -18.74 -1.85
C LEU A 173 25.58 -17.87 -3.04
N PRO A 174 25.87 -18.27 -4.29
CA PRO A 174 25.32 -17.62 -5.47
C PRO A 174 23.79 -17.77 -5.53
N LEU A 175 23.09 -16.67 -5.74
CA LEU A 175 21.63 -16.66 -5.80
C LEU A 175 21.17 -16.69 -7.27
N PRO A 176 20.11 -17.42 -7.63
CA PRO A 176 19.63 -17.44 -9.01
C PRO A 176 18.86 -16.16 -9.34
N CYS A 177 19.51 -15.24 -10.06
CA CYS A 177 18.88 -14.01 -10.51
C CYS A 177 17.94 -14.27 -11.69
N PRO A 178 16.65 -13.90 -11.59
CA PRO A 178 15.75 -13.97 -12.74
C PRO A 178 16.22 -13.07 -13.89
N ASP A 179 15.93 -13.49 -15.13
CA ASP A 179 16.40 -12.81 -16.33
C ASP A 179 15.76 -11.43 -16.54
N ASP A 180 14.53 -11.23 -16.08
CA ASP A 180 13.77 -9.99 -16.19
C ASP A 180 14.13 -8.96 -15.11
N VAL A 181 14.86 -9.39 -14.07
CA VAL A 181 15.43 -8.53 -13.04
C VAL A 181 16.76 -7.98 -13.55
N LYS A 182 16.85 -6.65 -13.60
CA LYS A 182 17.99 -5.95 -14.21
C LYS A 182 18.76 -5.12 -13.20
N CYS A 183 20.01 -4.84 -13.53
CA CYS A 183 20.79 -3.83 -12.83
C CYS A 183 20.85 -2.57 -13.68
N SER A 184 20.73 -1.42 -13.04
CA SER A 184 20.68 -0.13 -13.71
C SER A 184 21.55 0.90 -13.00
N ASP A 185 22.07 1.83 -13.80
CA ASP A 185 22.84 2.97 -13.35
C ASP A 185 22.11 4.28 -13.64
N TRP A 186 22.70 5.36 -13.13
CA TRP A 186 22.20 6.72 -13.22
C TRP A 186 21.80 7.17 -14.63
N ARG A 187 22.52 6.70 -15.65
CA ARG A 187 22.27 7.00 -17.08
C ARG A 187 20.94 6.46 -17.59
N THR A 188 20.44 5.38 -16.99
CA THR A 188 19.14 4.80 -17.34
C THR A 188 18.01 5.64 -16.75
N PHE A 189 18.19 6.17 -15.53
CA PHE A 189 17.17 6.93 -14.82
C PHE A 189 17.03 8.36 -15.32
N LEU A 190 18.14 9.03 -15.67
CA LEU A 190 18.13 10.41 -16.15
C LEU A 190 17.07 10.76 -17.19
N PRO A 191 16.99 10.05 -18.34
CA PRO A 191 16.03 10.37 -19.38
C PRO A 191 14.58 10.04 -18.98
N VAL A 192 14.36 9.41 -17.82
CA VAL A 192 13.05 8.89 -17.41
C VAL A 192 12.50 9.59 -16.15
N ILE A 193 13.34 9.84 -15.15
CA ILE A 193 12.95 10.29 -13.79
C ILE A 193 13.62 11.62 -13.40
N GLY A 194 14.76 12.01 -13.97
CA GLY A 194 15.47 13.26 -13.67
C GLY A 194 16.66 13.14 -12.70
N GLN A 195 17.05 14.24 -12.05
CA GLN A 195 18.36 14.53 -11.43
C GLN A 195 18.85 13.63 -10.26
N VAL A 196 18.13 12.56 -9.89
CA VAL A 196 18.62 11.62 -8.86
C VAL A 196 19.39 10.49 -9.55
N TYR A 197 20.64 10.31 -9.16
CA TYR A 197 21.52 9.33 -9.76
C TYR A 197 21.73 8.15 -8.81
N TRP A 198 21.04 7.04 -9.09
CA TRP A 198 21.27 5.76 -8.42
C TRP A 198 22.12 4.84 -9.29
N ASN A 199 23.17 4.27 -8.71
CA ASN A 199 24.11 3.38 -9.37
C ASN A 199 24.00 1.97 -8.86
N SER A 200 24.24 1.01 -9.76
CA SER A 200 24.16 -0.42 -9.46
C SER A 200 22.88 -0.81 -8.73
N SER A 201 21.76 -0.21 -9.12
CA SER A 201 20.45 -0.41 -8.51
C SER A 201 19.73 -1.57 -9.15
N LEU A 202 19.05 -2.36 -8.34
CA LEU A 202 18.25 -3.49 -8.81
C LEU A 202 16.90 -2.96 -9.30
N LEU A 203 16.49 -3.38 -10.49
CA LEU A 203 15.17 -3.13 -11.07
C LEU A 203 14.37 -4.42 -11.03
N VAL A 204 13.32 -4.43 -10.21
CA VAL A 204 12.40 -5.56 -10.05
C VAL A 204 11.10 -5.20 -10.79
N PRO A 205 10.76 -5.86 -11.91
CA PRO A 205 9.52 -5.60 -12.63
C PRO A 205 8.30 -5.99 -11.78
N LEU A 206 7.27 -5.16 -11.73
CA LEU A 206 6.03 -5.46 -11.02
C LEU A 206 4.90 -5.75 -12.01
N TYR A 207 4.21 -6.85 -11.76
CA TYR A 207 3.17 -7.41 -12.60
C TYR A 207 1.79 -7.22 -11.99
N GLY A 208 0.82 -6.94 -12.85
CA GLY A 208 -0.61 -7.05 -12.54
C GLY A 208 -1.26 -8.07 -13.46
N VAL A 209 -2.59 -8.18 -13.39
CA VAL A 209 -3.39 -9.02 -14.28
C VAL A 209 -4.24 -8.11 -15.15
N ASN A 210 -4.09 -8.24 -16.46
CA ASN A 210 -4.83 -7.43 -17.42
C ASN A 210 -6.23 -8.01 -17.72
N GLU A 211 -7.00 -7.30 -18.54
CA GLU A 211 -8.38 -7.70 -18.91
C GLU A 211 -8.45 -9.06 -19.60
N SER A 212 -7.37 -9.48 -20.26
CA SER A 212 -7.25 -10.81 -20.88
C SER A 212 -6.83 -11.90 -19.89
N LEU A 213 -6.86 -11.62 -18.59
CA LEU A 213 -6.42 -12.50 -17.50
C LEU A 213 -4.98 -13.00 -17.67
N ARG A 214 -4.10 -12.12 -18.17
CA ARG A 214 -2.66 -12.41 -18.32
C ARG A 214 -1.84 -11.49 -17.44
N LEU A 215 -0.69 -12.01 -17.00
CA LEU A 215 0.31 -11.19 -16.32
C LEU A 215 0.85 -10.13 -17.27
N GLU A 216 0.85 -8.88 -16.83
CA GLU A 216 1.37 -7.75 -17.59
C GLU A 216 2.29 -6.93 -16.69
N GLN A 217 3.46 -6.56 -17.21
CA GLN A 217 4.37 -5.66 -16.51
C GLN A 217 3.77 -4.25 -16.53
N MET A 218 3.50 -3.72 -15.33
CA MET A 218 2.82 -2.43 -15.13
C MET A 218 3.72 -1.41 -14.42
N SER A 219 4.64 -1.86 -13.57
CA SER A 219 5.49 -0.96 -12.79
C SER A 219 6.86 -1.59 -12.54
N VAL A 220 7.71 -0.88 -11.79
CA VAL A 220 9.04 -1.34 -11.40
C VAL A 220 9.32 -0.87 -9.98
N GLU A 221 9.83 -1.77 -9.14
CA GLU A 221 10.48 -1.40 -7.89
C GLU A 221 11.99 -1.25 -8.14
N VAL A 222 12.53 -0.15 -7.67
CA VAL A 222 13.95 0.17 -7.68
C VAL A 222 14.48 -0.06 -6.28
N ILE A 223 15.46 -0.96 -6.14
CA ILE A 223 16.19 -1.15 -4.90
C ILE A 223 17.54 -0.45 -5.04
N CYS A 224 17.74 0.60 -4.25
CA CYS A 224 18.89 1.49 -4.33
C CYS A 224 20.22 0.73 -4.16
N GLY A 225 21.17 0.98 -5.05
CA GLY A 225 22.57 0.58 -4.89
C GLY A 225 23.36 1.66 -4.16
N ARG A 226 24.04 2.53 -4.93
CA ARG A 226 24.73 3.74 -4.40
C ARG A 226 24.02 5.00 -4.89
N ALA A 227 23.65 5.90 -3.98
CA ALA A 227 23.07 7.20 -4.30
C ALA A 227 24.14 8.30 -4.40
N ASN A 228 23.92 9.30 -5.26
CA ASN A 228 24.68 10.56 -5.27
C ASN A 228 23.72 11.76 -5.40
N PRO A 229 23.70 12.71 -4.44
CA PRO A 229 24.49 12.73 -3.21
C PRO A 229 24.16 11.55 -2.29
N GLU A 230 25.09 11.13 -1.42
CA GLU A 230 24.89 9.96 -0.55
C GLU A 230 23.64 10.10 0.35
N ALA A 231 23.25 11.33 0.68
CA ALA A 231 22.02 11.64 1.41
C ALA A 231 20.72 11.33 0.62
N ALA A 232 20.79 11.04 -0.68
CA ALA A 232 19.62 10.76 -1.51
C ALA A 232 19.11 9.31 -1.38
N GLY A 233 19.80 8.45 -0.62
CA GLY A 233 19.29 7.14 -0.22
C GLY A 233 20.37 6.16 0.21
N SER A 234 19.97 5.20 1.04
CA SER A 234 20.83 4.11 1.50
C SER A 234 20.76 2.88 0.59
N LEU A 235 21.78 2.01 0.66
CA LEU A 235 21.76 0.71 -0.03
C LEU A 235 20.56 -0.10 0.45
N GLY A 236 19.79 -0.65 -0.49
CA GLY A 236 18.61 -1.45 -0.19
C GLY A 236 17.31 -0.66 -0.02
N GLU A 237 17.37 0.68 -0.03
CA GLU A 237 16.17 1.49 0.04
C GLU A 237 15.28 1.25 -1.18
N LYS A 238 14.01 0.92 -0.94
CA LYS A 238 13.03 0.62 -1.98
C LYS A 238 12.34 1.90 -2.46
N ARG A 239 12.24 2.05 -3.77
CA ARG A 239 11.57 3.17 -4.44
C ARG A 239 10.71 2.62 -5.57
N GLY A 240 9.61 3.29 -5.86
CA GLY A 240 8.81 3.02 -7.05
C GLY A 240 8.52 4.33 -7.75
N LEU A 241 8.14 4.24 -9.03
CA LEU A 241 7.94 5.42 -9.85
C LEU A 241 6.76 6.25 -9.38
N LYS A 242 6.92 7.57 -9.37
CA LYS A 242 5.84 8.51 -9.09
C LYS A 242 4.66 8.25 -10.04
N ASN A 243 3.46 8.17 -9.47
CA ASN A 243 2.20 7.89 -10.15
C ASN A 243 2.10 6.50 -10.82
N ALA A 244 3.12 5.64 -10.72
CA ALA A 244 2.97 4.27 -11.20
C ALA A 244 2.06 3.48 -10.25
N PRO A 245 1.23 2.57 -10.79
CA PRO A 245 0.48 1.66 -9.94
C PRO A 245 1.43 0.85 -9.06
N ARG A 246 0.96 0.52 -7.85
CA ARG A 246 1.67 -0.34 -6.89
C ARG A 246 0.72 -1.30 -6.20
N GLU A 247 -0.42 -0.77 -5.77
CA GLU A 247 -1.46 -1.55 -5.13
C GLU A 247 -1.86 -2.74 -6.01
N GLY A 248 -1.84 -3.93 -5.42
CA GLY A 248 -2.15 -5.20 -6.08
C GLY A 248 -1.14 -5.68 -7.10
N LEU A 249 -0.05 -4.96 -7.35
CA LEU A 249 1.06 -5.43 -8.18
C LEU A 249 2.02 -6.28 -7.37
N PHE A 250 2.71 -7.20 -8.05
CA PHE A 250 3.61 -8.14 -7.40
C PHE A 250 4.73 -8.64 -8.32
N TYR A 251 5.76 -9.27 -7.75
CA TYR A 251 6.73 -10.06 -8.52
C TYR A 251 6.45 -11.57 -8.36
N PRO A 252 6.24 -12.33 -9.46
CA PRO A 252 6.01 -13.77 -9.38
C PRO A 252 7.29 -14.61 -9.57
N PHE A 253 7.46 -15.62 -8.71
CA PHE A 253 8.37 -16.75 -8.92
C PHE A 253 7.55 -18.00 -9.22
N ASP A 254 7.86 -18.67 -10.33
CA ASP A 254 7.24 -19.95 -10.72
C ASP A 254 5.70 -19.91 -10.81
N LEU A 255 5.10 -18.72 -10.96
CA LEU A 255 3.65 -18.57 -10.93
C LEU A 255 2.97 -19.23 -12.13
N SER A 256 3.65 -19.42 -13.26
CA SER A 256 3.11 -20.08 -14.46
C SER A 256 3.30 -21.60 -14.47
N SER A 257 4.17 -22.16 -13.62
CA SER A 257 4.57 -23.56 -13.68
C SER A 257 3.68 -24.51 -12.86
N VAL A 258 2.73 -23.98 -12.08
CA VAL A 258 1.91 -24.76 -11.16
C VAL A 258 0.44 -24.81 -11.59
N ARG A 259 -0.21 -25.96 -11.32
CA ARG A 259 -1.59 -26.26 -11.68
C ARG A 259 -2.57 -25.26 -11.03
N PRO A 260 -3.70 -24.94 -11.70
CA PRO A 260 -4.79 -24.20 -11.06
C PRO A 260 -5.23 -24.85 -9.72
N GLY A 261 -5.54 -24.02 -8.72
CA GLY A 261 -5.94 -24.47 -7.38
C GLY A 261 -4.80 -24.89 -6.46
N ALA A 262 -3.54 -24.89 -6.93
CA ALA A 262 -2.40 -25.11 -6.05
C ALA A 262 -2.20 -23.92 -5.10
N PRO A 263 -1.81 -24.15 -3.83
CA PRO A 263 -1.59 -23.05 -2.90
C PRO A 263 -0.52 -22.09 -3.40
N VAL A 264 -0.72 -20.80 -3.18
CA VAL A 264 0.23 -19.74 -3.54
C VAL A 264 0.83 -19.16 -2.26
N VAL A 265 2.14 -19.01 -2.23
CA VAL A 265 2.84 -18.36 -1.11
C VAL A 265 3.02 -16.88 -1.45
N VAL A 266 2.60 -15.99 -0.55
CA VAL A 266 2.71 -14.54 -0.71
C VAL A 266 3.62 -13.98 0.39
N CYS A 267 4.63 -13.19 0.02
CA CYS A 267 5.57 -12.60 0.98
C CYS A 267 5.79 -11.11 0.72
N GLU A 268 6.43 -10.42 1.68
CA GLU A 268 6.64 -8.97 1.61
C GLU A 268 7.70 -8.56 0.59
N GLY A 269 8.91 -9.10 0.68
CA GLY A 269 10.05 -8.64 -0.12
C GLY A 269 10.34 -9.48 -1.35
N PHE A 270 10.98 -8.87 -2.35
CA PHE A 270 11.51 -9.61 -3.51
C PHE A 270 12.58 -10.65 -3.12
N MET A 271 13.52 -10.29 -2.23
CA MET A 271 14.54 -11.24 -1.75
C MET A 271 13.93 -12.33 -0.84
N SER A 272 12.91 -11.97 -0.05
CA SER A 272 12.10 -12.93 0.71
C SER A 272 11.46 -13.95 -0.23
N GLY A 273 10.91 -13.49 -1.36
CA GLY A 273 10.30 -14.37 -2.36
C GLY A 273 11.29 -15.28 -3.05
N LEU A 274 12.47 -14.77 -3.39
CA LEU A 274 13.57 -15.60 -3.93
C LEU A 274 13.98 -16.68 -2.93
N ALA A 275 14.16 -16.30 -1.67
CA ALA A 275 14.54 -17.23 -0.61
C ALA A 275 13.46 -18.30 -0.41
N LEU A 276 12.18 -17.92 -0.34
CA LEU A 276 11.07 -18.85 -0.26
C LEU A 276 11.04 -19.80 -1.48
N SER A 277 11.21 -19.29 -2.70
CA SER A 277 11.25 -20.15 -3.90
C SER A 277 12.36 -21.22 -3.80
N LEU A 278 13.55 -20.84 -3.35
CA LEU A 278 14.66 -21.77 -3.10
C LEU A 278 14.37 -22.79 -1.99
N LEU A 279 13.84 -22.33 -0.85
CA LEU A 279 13.52 -23.16 0.31
C LEU A 279 12.41 -24.16 -0.02
N ILE A 280 11.38 -23.72 -0.74
CA ILE A 280 10.27 -24.54 -1.24
C ILE A 280 10.76 -25.51 -2.33
N GLY A 281 11.72 -25.08 -3.15
CA GLY A 281 12.32 -25.85 -4.24
C GLY A 281 11.36 -26.04 -5.41
N GLY A 282 10.68 -24.97 -5.82
CA GLY A 282 9.78 -24.96 -7.00
C GLY A 282 8.48 -25.76 -6.86
N LYS A 283 8.13 -26.21 -5.65
CA LYS A 283 6.91 -26.99 -5.39
C LYS A 283 5.62 -26.16 -5.36
N LEU A 284 5.75 -24.91 -4.93
CA LEU A 284 4.65 -23.94 -4.84
C LEU A 284 5.13 -22.63 -5.48
N PRO A 285 4.24 -21.91 -6.17
CA PRO A 285 4.57 -20.59 -6.67
C PRO A 285 4.70 -19.61 -5.50
N VAL A 286 5.60 -18.65 -5.64
CA VAL A 286 5.83 -17.58 -4.66
C VAL A 286 5.55 -16.23 -5.31
N VAL A 287 4.88 -15.34 -4.59
CA VAL A 287 4.51 -14.01 -5.05
C VAL A 287 4.99 -12.98 -4.05
N CYS A 288 5.71 -11.96 -4.52
CA CYS A 288 6.21 -10.87 -3.70
C CYS A 288 5.24 -9.69 -3.79
N ALA A 289 4.50 -9.41 -2.72
CA ALA A 289 3.56 -8.29 -2.66
C ALA A 289 4.25 -6.93 -2.48
N MET A 290 5.57 -6.90 -2.25
CA MET A 290 6.41 -5.71 -2.08
C MET A 290 6.15 -4.92 -0.79
N SER A 291 5.17 -5.32 0.02
CA SER A 291 4.88 -4.87 1.39
C SER A 291 3.76 -5.72 1.99
N VAL A 292 3.76 -5.95 3.32
CA VAL A 292 2.61 -6.57 4.01
C VAL A 292 1.31 -5.83 3.76
N GLY A 293 1.32 -4.49 3.72
CA GLY A 293 0.11 -3.68 3.49
C GLY A 293 -0.50 -3.87 2.09
N ASN A 294 0.20 -4.56 1.18
CA ASN A 294 -0.29 -4.87 -0.15
C ASN A 294 -0.86 -6.30 -0.27
N PHE A 295 -0.82 -7.12 0.79
CA PHE A 295 -1.25 -8.53 0.72
C PHE A 295 -2.70 -8.67 0.24
N ALA A 296 -3.64 -7.90 0.78
CA ALA A 296 -5.05 -7.96 0.40
C ALA A 296 -5.26 -7.59 -1.08
N ALA A 297 -4.65 -6.51 -1.53
CA ALA A 297 -4.75 -6.09 -2.93
C ALA A 297 -4.07 -7.11 -3.87
N THR A 298 -2.92 -7.65 -3.48
CA THR A 298 -2.24 -8.73 -4.23
C THR A 298 -3.11 -9.98 -4.30
N ALA A 299 -3.75 -10.39 -3.20
CA ALA A 299 -4.66 -11.52 -3.15
C ALA A 299 -5.87 -11.31 -4.08
N GLN A 300 -6.46 -10.10 -4.11
CA GLN A 300 -7.53 -9.77 -5.04
C GLN A 300 -7.09 -9.84 -6.51
N THR A 301 -5.89 -9.32 -6.83
CA THR A 301 -5.33 -9.44 -8.18
C THR A 301 -5.07 -10.89 -8.55
N LEU A 302 -4.48 -11.68 -7.64
CA LEU A 302 -4.24 -13.10 -7.84
C LEU A 302 -5.55 -13.87 -8.02
N GLY A 303 -6.62 -13.52 -7.30
CA GLY A 303 -7.93 -14.15 -7.45
C GLY A 303 -8.52 -14.04 -8.85
N LYS A 304 -8.13 -13.02 -9.65
CA LYS A 304 -8.51 -12.92 -11.07
C LYS A 304 -7.78 -13.93 -11.96
N PHE A 305 -6.57 -14.32 -11.57
CA PHE A 305 -5.67 -15.16 -12.36
C PHE A 305 -5.59 -16.62 -11.87
N ARG A 306 -5.73 -16.82 -10.57
CA ARG A 306 -5.62 -18.07 -9.81
C ARG A 306 -6.83 -18.19 -8.88
N GLN A 307 -8.01 -18.31 -9.47
CA GLN A 307 -9.25 -18.54 -8.72
C GLN A 307 -9.09 -19.76 -7.79
N ASP A 308 -9.70 -19.66 -6.60
CA ASP A 308 -9.81 -20.71 -5.59
C ASP A 308 -8.49 -21.28 -5.05
N SER A 309 -7.35 -20.63 -5.30
CA SER A 309 -6.06 -21.08 -4.80
C SER A 309 -5.89 -20.65 -3.33
N PRO A 310 -5.65 -21.58 -2.38
CA PRO A 310 -5.35 -21.21 -0.99
C PRO A 310 -4.11 -20.33 -0.91
N LEU A 311 -4.09 -19.37 0.01
CA LEU A 311 -2.97 -18.45 0.17
C LEU A 311 -2.22 -18.75 1.47
N PHE A 312 -0.90 -18.80 1.40
CA PHE A 312 -0.01 -18.76 2.57
C PHE A 312 0.69 -17.41 2.60
N LEU A 313 0.34 -16.56 3.55
CA LEU A 313 0.95 -15.24 3.76
C LEU A 313 2.16 -15.42 4.67
N VAL A 314 3.31 -14.92 4.24
CA VAL A 314 4.57 -14.98 4.99
C VAL A 314 5.03 -13.53 5.21
N PRO A 315 4.52 -12.85 6.25
CA PRO A 315 5.02 -11.55 6.65
C PRO A 315 6.43 -11.68 7.27
N ASP A 316 7.15 -10.57 7.29
CA ASP A 316 8.37 -10.45 8.08
C ASP A 316 7.97 -10.36 9.58
N ILE A 317 8.88 -10.66 10.52
CA ILE A 317 8.60 -10.46 11.95
C ILE A 317 8.36 -8.96 12.19
N GLY A 318 7.23 -8.64 12.85
CA GLY A 318 6.68 -7.28 12.98
C GLY A 318 5.51 -6.98 12.04
N GLY A 319 5.30 -7.79 11.00
CA GLY A 319 4.18 -7.69 10.05
C GLY A 319 3.02 -8.65 10.31
N LEU A 320 3.12 -9.53 11.32
CA LEU A 320 2.17 -10.61 11.57
C LEU A 320 0.73 -10.11 11.79
N ASP A 321 0.56 -9.20 12.75
CA ASP A 321 -0.76 -8.66 13.11
C ASP A 321 -1.38 -7.94 11.91
N LEU A 322 -0.59 -7.16 11.16
CA LEU A 322 -1.07 -6.46 9.97
C LEU A 322 -1.48 -7.43 8.84
N ALA A 323 -0.84 -8.59 8.72
CA ALA A 323 -1.25 -9.62 7.78
C ALA A 323 -2.56 -10.31 8.20
N VAL A 324 -2.74 -10.54 9.50
CA VAL A 324 -3.98 -11.13 10.07
C VAL A 324 -5.16 -10.15 9.96
N ASP A 325 -4.94 -8.88 10.30
CA ASP A 325 -5.97 -7.82 10.30
C ASP A 325 -6.54 -7.54 8.90
N GLN A 326 -5.79 -7.89 7.85
CA GLN A 326 -6.30 -7.81 6.47
C GLN A 326 -7.39 -8.84 6.16
N ALA A 327 -7.60 -9.84 7.03
CA ALA A 327 -8.71 -10.80 6.99
C ALA A 327 -8.97 -11.41 5.59
N ILE A 328 -7.87 -11.77 4.88
CA ILE A 328 -7.94 -12.28 3.51
C ILE A 328 -8.64 -13.66 3.53
N PRO A 329 -9.76 -13.85 2.80
CA PRO A 329 -10.49 -15.11 2.82
C PRO A 329 -9.62 -16.30 2.39
N ASN A 330 -9.73 -17.41 3.13
CA ASN A 330 -9.00 -18.65 2.88
C ASN A 330 -7.46 -18.53 2.89
N ALA A 331 -6.93 -17.43 3.44
CA ALA A 331 -5.51 -17.28 3.69
C ALA A 331 -5.11 -17.91 5.02
N ARG A 332 -3.87 -18.37 5.09
CA ARG A 332 -3.19 -18.82 6.31
C ARG A 332 -1.93 -17.98 6.48
N VAL A 333 -1.66 -17.51 7.69
CA VAL A 333 -0.48 -16.70 7.98
C VAL A 333 0.60 -17.59 8.59
N ILE A 334 1.81 -17.49 8.06
CA ILE A 334 3.00 -18.20 8.52
C ILE A 334 3.76 -17.29 9.48
N ASP A 335 3.89 -17.72 10.73
CA ASP A 335 4.65 -16.98 11.75
C ASP A 335 6.12 -17.42 11.75
N LEU A 336 7.01 -16.52 11.35
CA LEU A 336 8.45 -16.76 11.33
C LEU A 336 9.08 -16.70 12.73
N SER A 337 8.40 -16.14 13.73
CA SER A 337 8.93 -16.06 15.11
C SER A 337 9.12 -17.45 15.73
N ALA A 338 8.40 -18.46 15.24
CA ALA A 338 8.54 -19.85 15.64
C ALA A 338 9.82 -20.53 15.09
N VAL A 339 10.60 -19.85 14.25
CA VAL A 339 11.93 -20.35 13.83
C VAL A 339 12.91 -20.17 14.99
N PRO A 340 13.66 -21.21 15.39
CA PRO A 340 14.63 -21.10 16.47
C PRO A 340 15.67 -19.99 16.23
N GLY A 341 15.73 -19.01 17.14
CA GLY A 341 16.64 -17.86 17.06
C GLY A 341 16.10 -16.66 16.27
N ALA A 342 14.79 -16.62 16.00
CA ALA A 342 14.10 -15.50 15.37
C ALA A 342 13.15 -14.74 16.33
N GLU A 343 12.94 -15.23 17.54
CA GLU A 343 11.86 -14.83 18.45
C GLU A 343 11.84 -13.33 18.78
N ASP A 344 13.01 -12.69 18.89
CA ASP A 344 13.16 -11.26 19.25
C ASP A 344 13.74 -10.42 18.10
N MET A 345 13.65 -10.91 16.87
CA MET A 345 14.29 -10.29 15.72
C MET A 345 13.31 -9.52 14.85
N ASP A 346 13.06 -8.26 15.21
CA ASP A 346 12.26 -7.35 14.39
C ASP A 346 12.83 -7.26 12.96
N GLY A 347 11.94 -7.41 11.97
CA GLY A 347 12.29 -7.45 10.56
C GLY A 347 12.93 -8.75 10.05
N TYR A 348 12.99 -9.82 10.85
CA TYR A 348 13.45 -11.12 10.37
C TYR A 348 12.55 -11.61 9.24
N ASP A 349 13.15 -11.88 8.09
CA ASP A 349 12.44 -12.22 6.86
C ASP A 349 12.80 -13.65 6.36
N PRO A 350 12.10 -14.18 5.35
CA PRO A 350 12.48 -15.47 4.74
C PRO A 350 13.90 -15.51 4.15
N PHE A 351 14.49 -14.37 3.82
CA PHE A 351 15.88 -14.31 3.37
C PHE A 351 16.84 -14.53 4.54
N ASP A 352 16.57 -14.01 5.73
CA ASP A 352 17.33 -14.28 6.94
C ASP A 352 17.27 -15.77 7.33
N LEU A 353 16.11 -16.40 7.17
CA LEU A 353 15.95 -17.86 7.32
C LEU A 353 16.91 -18.62 6.39
N LEU A 354 16.99 -18.24 5.12
CA LEU A 354 17.93 -18.83 4.16
C LEU A 354 19.38 -18.55 4.55
N ALA A 355 19.72 -17.29 4.86
CA ALA A 355 21.08 -16.86 5.10
C ALA A 355 21.69 -17.50 6.36
N ARG A 356 20.89 -17.68 7.42
CA ARG A 356 21.35 -18.23 8.69
C ARG A 356 21.39 -19.75 8.72
N HIS A 357 20.37 -20.39 8.16
CA HIS A 357 20.17 -21.84 8.31
C HIS A 357 20.50 -22.63 7.04
N GLY A 358 20.74 -21.94 5.91
CA GLY A 358 20.95 -22.56 4.61
C GLY A 358 19.68 -23.27 4.10
N THR A 359 19.76 -23.77 2.86
CA THR A 359 18.58 -24.33 2.19
C THR A 359 18.01 -25.57 2.87
N ALA A 360 18.87 -26.47 3.37
CA ALA A 360 18.43 -27.74 3.92
C ALA A 360 17.65 -27.58 5.24
N MET A 361 18.19 -26.80 6.18
CA MET A 361 17.55 -26.58 7.47
C MET A 361 16.41 -25.56 7.35
N GLY A 362 16.58 -24.47 6.59
CA GLY A 362 15.50 -23.51 6.35
C GLY A 362 14.26 -24.17 5.74
N ARG A 363 14.45 -25.13 4.81
CA ARG A 363 13.35 -25.93 4.25
C ARG A 363 12.67 -26.81 5.30
N LYS A 364 13.41 -27.36 6.26
CA LYS A 364 12.85 -28.16 7.35
C LYS A 364 11.96 -27.30 8.25
N TYR A 365 12.43 -26.12 8.65
CA TYR A 365 11.65 -25.17 9.44
C TYR A 365 10.41 -24.71 8.69
N LEU A 366 10.56 -24.25 7.44
CA LEU A 366 9.43 -23.81 6.62
C LEU A 366 8.35 -24.89 6.48
N ARG A 367 8.73 -26.16 6.30
CA ARG A 367 7.77 -27.28 6.26
C ARG A 367 7.03 -27.49 7.58
N GLY A 368 7.67 -27.23 8.72
CA GLY A 368 7.02 -27.27 10.04
C GLY A 368 5.94 -26.20 10.13
N LEU A 369 6.31 -24.94 9.87
CA LEU A 369 5.40 -23.80 9.92
C LEU A 369 4.20 -23.95 8.98
N PHE A 370 4.42 -24.44 7.75
CA PHE A 370 3.31 -24.69 6.82
C PHE A 370 2.36 -25.79 7.28
N ARG A 371 2.84 -26.79 8.03
CA ARG A 371 1.97 -27.82 8.61
C ARG A 371 1.16 -27.24 9.76
N GLU A 372 1.81 -26.51 10.66
CA GLU A 372 1.16 -25.85 11.79
C GLU A 372 0.07 -24.90 11.32
N ALA A 373 0.37 -24.03 10.35
CA ALA A 373 -0.61 -23.09 9.81
C ALA A 373 -1.78 -23.77 9.07
N ARG A 374 -1.56 -24.96 8.49
CA ARG A 374 -2.64 -25.74 7.87
C ARG A 374 -3.55 -26.34 8.95
N ASP A 375 -2.95 -26.88 10.01
CA ASP A 375 -3.65 -27.61 11.06
C ASP A 375 -4.36 -26.63 12.05
N ALA A 376 -3.91 -25.37 12.13
CA ALA A 376 -4.49 -24.29 12.93
C ALA A 376 -5.79 -23.67 12.34
N SER A 377 -6.65 -24.48 11.72
CA SER A 377 -7.86 -23.94 11.05
C SER A 377 -8.80 -23.21 12.03
N LEU A 378 -8.96 -21.90 11.82
CA LEU A 378 -10.04 -21.06 12.37
C LEU A 378 -11.40 -21.42 11.76
#